data_AF-A0A537PU68-F1
#
_entry.id   AF-A0A537PU68-F1
#
_cell.length_a   1.000
_cell.length_b   1.000
_cell.length_c   1.000
_cell.angle_alpha   90.00
_cell.angle_beta   90.00
_cell.angle_gamma   90.00
#
_symmetry.space_group_name_H-M   'P 1'
#
loop_
_entity.id
_entity.type
_entity.pdbx_description
1 polymer ?
#
loop_
_entity_poly.entity_id
_entity_poly.type
_entity_poly.pdbx_seq_one_letter_code
_entity_poly.pdbx_strand_id
1 'polypeptide(L)' 'MIDMRHPLPEAYELVEDGHITADDFRAFTFANAVRLWGTQNPRFFEGTRVAKEAAAVLAAAQTPTLAAAE' A
#
# COMPACT_ATOMS: atom_id res chain seq x y z
N MET A 1 -27.08 -4.18 -7.19
CA MET A 1 -26.12 -3.52 -6.27
C MET A 1 -24.97 -4.49 -6.07
N ILE A 2 -23.72 -4.06 -6.21
CA ILE A 2 -22.55 -4.91 -5.94
C ILE A 2 -22.32 -4.91 -4.43
N ASP A 3 -22.09 -6.09 -3.85
CA ASP A 3 -21.73 -6.22 -2.43
C ASP A 3 -20.22 -5.98 -2.27
N MET A 4 -19.86 -4.84 -1.66
CA MET A 4 -18.47 -4.41 -1.49
C MET A 4 -17.68 -5.21 -0.44
N ARG A 5 -18.29 -6.25 0.17
CA ARG A 5 -17.58 -7.17 1.06
C ARG A 5 -16.81 -8.25 0.30
N HIS A 6 -17.15 -8.53 -0.96
CA HIS A 6 -16.53 -9.58 -1.77
C HIS A 6 -15.22 -9.19 -2.46
N PRO A 7 -15.02 -7.97 -3.00
CA PRO A 7 -13.85 -7.70 -3.83
C PRO A 7 -12.49 -7.95 -3.16
N LEU A 8 -12.36 -7.69 -1.85
CA LEU A 8 -11.09 -7.94 -1.16
C LEU A 8 -10.79 -9.43 -0.93
N PRO A 9 -11.72 -10.26 -0.41
CA PRO A 9 -11.54 -11.70 -0.36
C PRO A 9 -11.17 -12.30 -1.72
N GLU A 10 -11.91 -11.98 -2.79
CA GLU A 10 -11.69 -12.52 -4.13
C GLU A 10 -10.30 -12.11 -4.67
N ALA A 11 -9.86 -10.88 -4.40
CA ALA A 11 -8.52 -10.44 -4.80
C ALA A 11 -7.40 -11.11 -3.98
N TYR A 12 -7.69 -11.59 -2.77
CA TYR A 12 -6.72 -12.31 -1.93
C TYR A 12 -6.49 -13.74 -2.43
N GLU A 13 -7.41 -14.33 -3.18
CA GLU A 13 -7.21 -15.64 -3.83
C GLU A 13 -5.98 -15.63 -4.75
N LEU A 14 -5.61 -14.48 -5.35
CA LEU A 14 -4.36 -14.34 -6.11
C LEU A 14 -3.10 -14.61 -5.26
N VAL A 15 -3.16 -14.37 -3.95
CA VAL A 15 -2.10 -14.71 -3.01
C VAL A 15 -2.14 -16.20 -2.68
N GLU A 16 -3.34 -16.74 -2.42
CA GLU A 16 -3.53 -18.16 -2.06
C GLU A 16 -3.14 -19.11 -3.20
N ASP A 17 -3.47 -18.74 -4.44
CA ASP A 17 -3.12 -19.46 -5.66
C ASP A 17 -1.65 -19.23 -6.09
N GLY A 18 -0.92 -18.37 -5.38
CA GLY A 18 0.50 -18.11 -5.62
C GLY A 18 0.81 -17.27 -6.85
N HIS A 19 -0.17 -16.51 -7.36
CA HIS A 19 0.02 -15.59 -8.49
C HIS A 19 0.74 -14.29 -8.11
N ILE A 20 0.56 -13.83 -6.87
CA ILE A 20 1.25 -12.69 -6.29
C ILE A 20 1.69 -12.99 -4.86
N THR A 21 2.66 -12.24 -4.34
CA THR A 21 3.05 -12.38 -2.93
C THR A 21 2.12 -11.58 -2.01
N ALA A 22 2.16 -11.88 -0.71
CA ALA A 22 1.45 -11.07 0.30
C ALA A 22 1.94 -9.61 0.32
N ASP A 23 3.22 -9.37 0.00
CA ASP A 23 3.79 -8.03 -0.08
C ASP A 23 3.26 -7.26 -1.31
N ASP A 24 3.09 -7.93 -2.45
CA ASP A 24 2.45 -7.34 -3.63
C ASP A 24 1.01 -6.95 -3.34
N PHE A 25 0.26 -7.83 -2.66
CA PHE A 25 -1.13 -7.54 -2.27
C PHE A 25 -1.22 -6.38 -1.28
N ARG A 26 -0.31 -6.29 -0.31
CA ARG A 26 -0.19 -5.14 0.60
C ARG A 26 0.15 -3.86 -0.17
N ALA A 27 1.01 -3.94 -1.19
CA ALA A 27 1.32 -2.80 -2.03
C ALA A 27 0.07 -2.31 -2.80
N PHE A 28 -0.68 -3.23 -3.39
CA PHE A 28 -1.92 -2.95 -4.13
C PHE A 28 -3.01 -2.34 -3.24
N THR A 29 -3.30 -2.94 -2.09
CA THR A 29 -4.41 -2.55 -1.21
C THR A 29 -4.09 -1.37 -0.29
N PHE A 30 -2.81 -1.08 -0.04
CA PHE A 30 -2.41 -0.06 0.93
C PHE A 30 -1.22 0.79 0.51
N ALA A 31 -0.02 0.21 0.36
CA ALA A 31 1.20 1.01 0.32
C ALA A 31 1.29 1.93 -0.91
N ASN A 32 0.76 1.51 -2.06
CA ASN A 32 0.75 2.33 -3.27
C ASN A 32 -0.23 3.50 -3.15
N ALA A 33 -1.41 3.29 -2.53
CA ALA A 33 -2.33 4.38 -2.25
C ALA A 33 -1.72 5.40 -1.29
N VAL A 34 -1.02 4.93 -0.25
CA VAL A 34 -0.30 5.82 0.67
C VAL A 34 0.76 6.64 -0.06
N ARG A 35 1.60 6.02 -0.90
CA ARG A 35 2.62 6.74 -1.67
C ARG A 35 2.00 7.75 -2.63
N LEU A 36 0.95 7.37 -3.35
CA LEU A 36 0.29 8.23 -4.33
C LEU A 36 -0.22 9.53 -3.69
N TRP A 37 -1.01 9.42 -2.62
CA TRP A 37 -1.61 10.59 -1.97
C TRP A 37 -0.66 11.28 -0.99
N GLY A 38 0.15 10.50 -0.28
CA GLY A 38 1.03 10.97 0.79
C GLY A 38 2.31 11.64 0.31
N THR A 39 2.80 11.35 -0.90
CA THR A 39 4.00 12.03 -1.43
C THR A 39 3.71 13.51 -1.71
N GLN A 40 2.52 13.81 -2.25
CA GLN A 40 2.13 15.20 -2.54
C GLN A 40 1.60 15.92 -1.30
N ASN A 41 0.99 15.20 -0.35
CA ASN A 41 0.56 15.73 0.93
C ASN A 41 0.89 14.75 2.06
N PRO A 42 2.03 14.92 2.77
CA PRO A 42 2.45 14.01 3.85
C PRO A 42 1.44 13.89 5.00
N ARG A 43 0.53 14.87 5.15
CA ARG A 43 -0.50 14.89 6.20
C ARG A 43 -1.84 14.31 5.75
N PHE A 44 -1.94 13.79 4.52
CA PHE A 44 -3.20 13.31 3.93
C PHE A 44 -3.95 12.29 4.80
N PHE A 45 -3.23 11.42 5.51
CA PHE A 45 -3.81 10.36 6.34
C PHE A 45 -3.97 10.72 7.82
N GLU A 46 -3.65 11.96 8.23
CA GLU A 46 -3.83 12.39 9.62
C GLU A 46 -5.29 12.27 10.06
N GLY A 47 -5.51 11.85 11.31
CA GLY A 47 -6.86 11.63 11.86
C GLY A 47 -7.55 10.34 11.38
N THR A 48 -6.94 9.58 10.46
CA THR A 48 -7.45 8.25 10.06
C THR A 48 -6.93 7.15 10.97
N ARG A 49 -7.60 5.98 10.93
CA ARG A 49 -7.16 4.78 11.68
C ARG A 49 -5.79 4.25 11.24
N VAL A 50 -5.36 4.57 10.02
CA VAL A 50 -4.11 4.08 9.40
C VAL A 50 -2.99 5.13 9.42
N ALA A 51 -3.15 6.23 10.17
CA ALA A 51 -2.20 7.35 10.15
C ALA A 51 -0.77 6.91 10.49
N LYS A 52 -0.61 6.03 11.48
CA LYS A 52 0.70 5.52 11.92
C LYS A 52 1.37 4.68 10.83
N GLU A 53 0.63 3.76 10.23
CA GLU A 53 1.11 2.85 9.20
C GLU A 53 1.43 3.60 7.91
N ALA A 54 0.61 4.59 7.55
CA ALA A 54 0.86 5.45 6.40
C ALA A 54 2.15 6.25 6.58
N ALA A 55 2.37 6.85 7.76
CA ALA A 55 3.60 7.56 8.06
C ALA A 55 4.85 6.65 7.94
N ALA A 56 4.75 5.39 8.40
CA ALA A 56 5.84 4.42 8.26
C ALA A 56 6.16 4.10 6.79
N VAL A 57 5.14 3.95 5.93
CA VAL A 57 5.34 3.73 4.49
C VAL A 57 6.04 4.91 3.82
N LEU A 58 5.63 6.14 4.16
CA LEU A 58 6.24 7.35 3.61
C LEU A 58 7.68 7.54 4.11
N ALA A 59 7.98 7.21 5.36
CA ALA A 59 9.34 7.25 5.89
C ALA A 59 10.27 6.25 5.17
N ALA A 60 9.80 5.02 4.92
CA ALA A 60 10.57 4.02 4.19
C ALA A 60 10.83 4.42 2.73
N ALA A 61 9.86 5.05 2.06
CA ALA A 61 9.97 5.47 0.67
C ALA A 61 10.97 6.63 0.43
N GLN A 62 11.27 7.42 1.48
CA GLN A 62 12.23 8.54 1.41
C GLN A 62 13.70 8.09 1.51
N THR A 63 13.97 6.79 1.69
CA THR A 63 15.33 6.24 1.61
C THR A 63 15.74 6.18 0.14
N PRO A 64 16.79 6.92 -0.30
CA PRO A 64 17.10 7.00 -1.71
C PRO A 64 17.77 5.72 -2.22
N THR A 65 17.04 4.91 -2.99
CA THR A 65 17.61 3.84 -3.83
C THR A 65 18.10 4.40 -5.17
N LEU A 66 19.07 5.32 -5.12
CA LEU A 66 19.83 5.76 -6.30
C LEU A 66 21.32 5.40 -6.21
N ALA A 67 21.73 4.58 -5.24
CA ALA A 67 23.13 4.17 -5.06
C ALA A 67 23.47 2.76 -5.59
N ALA A 68 22.57 2.10 -6.32
CA ALA A 68 22.75 0.70 -6.76
C ALA A 68 22.62 0.47 -8.27
N ALA A 69 22.86 1.52 -9.07
CA ALA A 69 23.01 1.40 -10.51
C ALA A 69 24.30 2.12 -10.96
N GLU A 70 25.43 1.55 -10.57
CA GLU A 70 26.71 1.64 -11.29
C GLU A 70 27.09 0.24 -11.78
#